data_AF-A0A2N8LYD0-F1
#
_entry.id   AF-A0A2N8LYD0-F1
#
_cell.length_a   1.000
_cell.length_b   1.000
_cell.length_c   1.000
_cell.angle_alpha   90.00
_cell.angle_beta   90.00
_cell.angle_gamma   90.00
#
_symmetry.space_group_name_H-M   'P 1'
#
loop_
_entity.id
_entity.type
_entity.pdbx_description
1 polymer ?
#
loop_
_entity_poly.entity_id
_entity_poly.type
_entity_poly.pdbx_seq_one_letter_code
_entity_poly.pdbx_strand_id
1 'polypeptide(L)'
;MGKIIFIEHDSTEHVTQFDEGATLMQIAVDNAVPGIDGDCGGECACGTCHMIVSDEWFEKTGKVGDAEEQMLSMTPERARTSRLGCQVQTTKAMDGMTVQLPEFQM
;
A
#
# COMPACT_ATOMS: atom_id res chain seq x y z
N MET A 1 12.65 -10.67 -7.25
CA MET A 1 13.23 -9.31 -7.23
C MET A 1 12.63 -8.41 -8.29
N GLY A 2 11.74 -7.52 -7.85
CA GLY A 2 11.27 -6.36 -8.60
C GLY A 2 11.40 -5.10 -7.72
N LYS A 3 10.85 -3.99 -8.20
CA LYS A 3 10.86 -2.71 -7.48
C LYS A 3 9.44 -2.20 -7.21
N ILE A 4 9.25 -1.59 -6.05
CA ILE A 4 8.08 -0.75 -5.73
C ILE A 4 8.59 0.68 -5.49
N ILE A 5 7.84 1.67 -5.94
CA ILE A 5 8.13 3.08 -5.75
C ILE A 5 7.01 3.65 -4.89
N PHE A 6 7.32 3.94 -3.62
CA PHE A 6 6.42 4.65 -2.72
C PHE A 6 6.64 6.15 -2.88
N ILE A 7 5.57 6.91 -2.99
CA ILE A 7 5.60 8.35 -3.23
C ILE A 7 4.85 9.00 -2.07
N GLU A 8 5.56 9.76 -1.23
CA GLU A 8 4.94 10.53 -0.14
C GLU A 8 4.00 11.61 -0.68
N HIS A 9 3.17 12.18 0.20
CA HIS A 9 2.24 13.25 -0.16
C HIS A 9 2.94 14.50 -0.74
N ASP A 10 4.22 14.71 -0.40
CA ASP A 10 5.05 15.81 -0.89
C ASP A 10 5.83 15.48 -2.17
N SER A 11 5.56 14.32 -2.79
CA SER A 11 6.23 13.76 -3.97
C SER A 11 7.64 13.20 -3.73
N THR A 12 8.09 13.05 -2.48
CA THR A 12 9.33 12.33 -2.17
C THR A 12 9.19 10.85 -2.52
N GLU A 13 10.13 10.31 -3.30
CA GLU A 13 10.11 8.92 -3.76
C GLU A 13 11.03 8.01 -2.94
N HIS A 14 10.53 6.82 -2.61
CA HIS A 14 11.27 5.72 -1.99
C HIS A 14 11.21 4.49 -2.88
N VAL A 15 12.35 4.17 -3.50
CA VAL A 15 12.49 2.99 -4.37
C VAL A 15 12.97 1.82 -3.53
N THR A 16 12.12 0.80 -3.37
CA THR A 16 12.44 -0.40 -2.59
C THR A 16 12.51 -1.64 -3.49
N GLN A 17 13.24 -2.64 -3.04
CA GLN A 17 13.24 -3.96 -3.68
C GLN A 17 12.27 -4.88 -2.97
N PHE A 18 11.65 -5.80 -3.72
CA PHE A 18 10.80 -6.82 -3.15
C PHE A 18 11.04 -8.20 -3.76
N ASP A 19 10.80 -9.21 -2.94
CA ASP A 19 10.55 -10.58 -3.38
C ASP A 19 9.05 -10.86 -3.37
N GLU A 20 8.62 -11.65 -4.35
CA GLU A 20 7.21 -12.00 -4.51
C GLU A 20 6.65 -12.65 -3.25
N GLY A 21 5.37 -12.39 -3.00
CA GLY A 21 4.66 -12.95 -1.85
C GLY A 21 4.70 -12.07 -0.61
N ALA A 22 5.59 -11.07 -0.52
CA ALA A 22 5.50 -10.03 0.49
C ALA A 22 4.34 -9.08 0.21
N THR A 23 3.77 -8.46 1.25
CA THR A 23 2.72 -7.45 1.09
C THR A 23 3.34 -6.07 0.86
N LEU A 24 2.59 -5.14 0.25
CA LEU A 24 3.09 -3.77 0.07
C LEU A 24 3.41 -3.10 1.42
N MET A 25 2.61 -3.36 2.45
CA MET A 25 2.87 -2.87 3.80
C MET A 25 4.19 -3.43 4.35
N GLN A 26 4.41 -4.74 4.25
CA GLN A 26 5.65 -5.35 4.75
C GLN A 26 6.88 -4.76 4.07
N ILE A 27 6.82 -4.56 2.75
CA ILE A 27 7.90 -3.94 1.98
C ILE A 27 8.16 -2.51 2.45
N ALA A 28 7.12 -1.71 2.68
CA ALA A 28 7.25 -0.34 3.16
C ALA A 28 7.90 -0.30 4.56
N VAL A 29 7.39 -1.10 5.49
CA VAL A 29 7.89 -1.17 6.88
C VAL A 29 9.33 -1.67 6.95
N ASP A 30 9.66 -2.75 6.24
CA ASP A 30 11.02 -3.34 6.23
C ASP A 30 12.07 -2.38 5.64
N ASN A 31 11.64 -1.47 4.77
CA ASN A 31 12.50 -0.45 4.16
C ASN A 31 12.37 0.92 4.83
N ALA A 32 11.68 1.01 5.97
CA ALA A 32 11.47 2.24 6.74
C ALA A 32 10.90 3.41 5.89
N VAL A 33 9.96 3.10 4.99
CA VAL A 33 9.22 4.11 4.22
C VAL A 33 8.37 4.93 5.21
N PRO A 34 8.52 6.27 5.26
CA PRO A 34 7.76 7.12 6.17
C PRO A 34 6.25 7.03 5.94
N GLY A 35 5.47 7.21 7.02
CA GLY A 35 4.02 7.31 6.93
C GLY A 35 3.30 5.98 6.67
N ILE A 36 3.95 4.84 6.89
CA ILE A 36 3.31 3.51 6.92
C ILE A 36 3.72 2.80 8.21
N ASP A 37 2.76 2.66 9.12
CA ASP A 37 3.01 2.08 10.45
C ASP A 37 2.67 0.59 10.50
N GLY A 38 1.52 0.20 9.92
CA GLY A 38 1.07 -1.18 9.91
C GLY A 38 0.76 -1.75 11.31
N ASP A 39 0.18 -0.95 12.20
CA ASP A 39 0.03 -1.24 13.64
C ASP A 39 -0.60 -2.58 14.00
N CYS A 40 -1.55 -3.06 13.18
CA CYS A 40 -2.22 -4.34 13.41
C CYS A 40 -1.42 -5.56 12.91
N GLY A 41 -0.21 -5.38 12.38
CA GLY A 41 0.61 -6.46 11.82
C GLY A 41 0.05 -7.08 10.53
N GLY A 42 -0.94 -6.46 9.89
CA GLY A 42 -1.56 -6.95 8.66
C GLY A 42 -2.92 -7.63 8.81
N GLU A 43 -3.50 -7.62 10.01
CA GLU A 43 -4.81 -8.22 10.32
C GLU A 43 -6.01 -7.41 9.81
N CYS A 44 -5.80 -6.46 8.89
CA CYS A 44 -6.87 -5.63 8.29
C CYS A 44 -7.73 -4.90 9.34
N ALA A 45 -7.10 -4.36 10.40
CA ALA A 45 -7.83 -3.84 11.57
C ALA A 45 -7.48 -2.40 12.00
N CYS A 46 -6.53 -1.74 11.34
CA CYS A 46 -6.05 -0.41 11.77
C CYS A 46 -6.16 0.72 10.73
N GLY A 47 -6.16 0.44 9.43
CA GLY A 47 -6.11 1.49 8.40
C GLY A 47 -4.73 2.14 8.21
N THR A 48 -3.76 1.96 9.11
CA THR A 48 -2.45 2.63 9.10
C THR A 48 -1.43 2.10 8.10
N CYS A 49 -1.92 1.44 7.05
CA CYS A 49 -1.15 1.03 5.89
C CYS A 49 -1.89 1.40 4.59
N HIS A 50 -2.72 2.44 4.64
CA HIS A 50 -3.44 2.97 3.51
C HIS A 50 -2.47 3.48 2.45
N MET A 51 -2.71 3.04 1.21
CA MET A 51 -1.93 3.43 0.04
C MET A 51 -2.90 3.72 -1.10
N ILE A 52 -2.56 4.70 -1.93
CA ILE A 52 -3.30 5.05 -3.15
C ILE A 52 -2.53 4.49 -4.33
N VAL A 53 -3.07 3.45 -4.94
CA VAL A 53 -2.41 2.76 -6.06
C VAL A 53 -2.62 3.55 -7.34
N SER A 54 -1.55 3.79 -8.11
CA SER A 54 -1.70 4.44 -9.42
C SER A 54 -2.60 3.59 -10.35
N ASP A 55 -3.45 4.26 -11.14
CA ASP A 55 -4.55 3.61 -11.88
C ASP A 55 -4.12 2.41 -12.73
N GLU A 56 -2.96 2.49 -13.39
CA GLU A 56 -2.39 1.44 -14.25
C GLU A 56 -1.97 0.17 -13.50
N TRP A 57 -1.81 0.24 -12.17
CA TRP A 57 -1.45 -0.89 -11.31
C TRP A 57 -2.63 -1.44 -10.52
N PHE A 58 -3.73 -0.69 -10.40
CA PHE A 58 -4.83 -1.03 -9.50
C PHE A 58 -5.41 -2.42 -9.79
N GLU A 59 -5.61 -2.77 -11.05
CA GLU A 59 -6.14 -4.10 -11.43
C GLU A 59 -5.23 -5.25 -10.99
N LYS A 60 -3.91 -5.01 -10.88
CA LYS A 60 -2.95 -6.02 -10.43
C LYS A 60 -3.06 -6.30 -8.94
N THR A 61 -3.67 -5.40 -8.16
CA THR A 61 -3.79 -5.55 -6.70
C THR A 61 -4.88 -6.56 -6.29
N GLY A 62 -5.70 -7.01 -7.24
CA GLY A 62 -6.84 -7.87 -6.96
C GLY A 62 -8.07 -7.08 -6.50
N LYS A 63 -9.01 -7.78 -5.86
CA LYS A 63 -10.26 -7.17 -5.39
C LYS A 63 -10.12 -6.69 -3.95
N VAL A 64 -10.77 -5.57 -3.64
CA VAL A 64 -11.00 -5.11 -2.27
C VAL A 64 -12.00 -6.07 -1.62
N GLY A 65 -11.64 -6.65 -0.47
CA GLY A 65 -12.54 -7.52 0.30
C GLY A 65 -13.44 -6.72 1.24
N ASP A 66 -14.52 -7.32 1.76
CA ASP A 66 -15.51 -6.63 2.59
C ASP A 66 -14.91 -6.01 3.86
N ALA A 67 -13.99 -6.72 4.53
CA ALA A 67 -13.29 -6.20 5.71
C ALA A 67 -12.37 -5.02 5.37
N GLU A 68 -11.65 -5.11 4.25
CA GLU A 68 -10.80 -4.03 3.75
C GLU A 68 -11.64 -2.80 3.40
N GLU A 69 -12.78 -2.99 2.72
CA GLU A 69 -13.70 -1.94 2.35
C GLU A 69 -14.28 -1.21 3.57
N GLN A 70 -14.64 -1.95 4.63
CA GLN A 70 -15.10 -1.35 5.89
C GLN A 70 -14.03 -0.44 6.50
N MET A 71 -12.78 -0.92 6.58
CA MET A 71 -11.68 -0.12 7.09
C MET A 71 -11.40 1.11 6.21
N LEU A 72 -11.32 0.93 4.89
CA LEU A 72 -11.11 2.02 3.94
C LEU A 72 -12.21 3.08 4.02
N SER A 73 -13.47 2.70 4.27
CA SER A 73 -14.59 3.64 4.41
C SER A 73 -14.43 4.62 5.57
N MET A 74 -13.61 4.26 6.56
CA MET A 74 -13.30 5.08 7.73
C MET A 74 -11.94 5.80 7.60
N THR A 75 -11.16 5.49 6.56
CA THR A 75 -9.82 6.02 6.36
C THR A 75 -9.87 7.42 5.73
N PRO A 76 -9.13 8.41 6.27
CA PRO A 76 -8.98 9.72 5.65
C PRO A 76 -8.45 9.63 4.22
N GLU A 77 -8.71 10.64 3.40
CA GLU A 77 -8.12 10.77 2.05
C GLU A 77 -8.35 9.55 1.14
N ARG A 78 -9.39 8.76 1.41
CA ARG A 78 -9.76 7.61 0.58
C ARG A 78 -9.98 8.04 -0.87
N ALA A 79 -9.27 7.37 -1.76
CA ALA A 79 -9.42 7.45 -3.20
C ALA A 79 -10.05 6.17 -3.77
N ARG A 80 -10.45 6.23 -5.05
CA ARG A 80 -11.02 5.09 -5.79
C ARG A 80 -10.07 3.89 -5.85
N THR A 81 -8.77 4.14 -5.94
CA THR A 81 -7.72 3.13 -6.03
C THR A 81 -7.01 2.88 -4.71
N SER A 82 -7.61 3.32 -3.59
CA SER A 82 -7.08 3.04 -2.27
C SER A 82 -7.13 1.55 -1.95
N ARG A 83 -6.05 1.07 -1.36
CA ARG A 83 -5.91 -0.27 -0.80
C ARG A 83 -5.29 -0.16 0.58
N LEU A 84 -5.55 -1.15 1.43
CA LEU A 84 -4.69 -1.41 2.59
C LEU A 84 -3.50 -2.22 2.10
N GLY A 85 -2.30 -1.67 2.18
CA GLY A 85 -1.08 -2.27 1.66
C GLY A 85 -0.80 -3.67 2.22
N CYS A 86 -1.31 -3.98 3.42
CA CYS A 86 -1.20 -5.31 4.00
C CYS A 86 -2.08 -6.37 3.30
N GLN A 87 -3.10 -5.96 2.57
CA GLN A 87 -4.00 -6.85 1.81
C GLN A 87 -3.58 -7.00 0.34
N VAL A 88 -2.48 -6.37 -0.07
CA VAL A 88 -1.94 -6.46 -1.43
C VAL A 88 -0.66 -7.28 -1.43
N GLN A 89 -0.76 -8.52 -1.89
CA GLN A 89 0.39 -9.41 -2.06
C GLN A 89 1.09 -9.15 -3.40
N THR A 90 2.41 -8.98 -3.35
CA THR A 90 3.20 -8.66 -4.53
C THR A 90 3.43 -9.85 -5.46
N THR A 91 3.46 -9.57 -6.75
CA THR A 91 3.75 -10.53 -7.83
C THR A 91 4.78 -9.95 -8.81
N LYS A 92 5.38 -10.77 -9.68
CA LYS A 92 6.31 -10.26 -10.73
C LYS A 92 5.71 -9.15 -11.59
N ALA A 93 4.39 -9.18 -11.81
CA ALA A 93 3.71 -8.22 -12.65
C ALA A 93 3.70 -6.80 -12.07
N MET A 94 4.12 -6.63 -10.81
CA MET A 94 4.20 -5.36 -10.08
C MET A 94 5.61 -4.73 -10.10
N ASP A 95 6.55 -5.27 -10.86
CA ASP A 95 7.88 -4.64 -11.00
C ASP A 95 7.75 -3.24 -11.64
N GLY A 96 8.19 -2.21 -10.89
CA GLY A 96 8.06 -0.80 -11.25
C GLY A 96 6.76 -0.14 -10.78
N MET A 97 5.96 -0.83 -9.97
CA MET A 97 4.70 -0.30 -9.45
C MET A 97 4.90 0.97 -8.62
N THR A 98 4.06 1.97 -8.87
CA THR A 98 4.01 3.21 -8.10
C THR A 98 2.79 3.23 -7.18
N VAL A 99 3.00 3.66 -5.94
CA VAL A 99 1.98 3.83 -4.92
C VAL A 99 2.20 5.16 -4.22
N GLN A 100 1.13 5.95 -4.11
CA GLN A 100 1.13 7.19 -3.34
C GLN A 100 0.70 6.93 -1.90
N LEU A 101 1.31 7.66 -0.96
CA LEU A 101 0.96 7.64 0.45
C LEU A 101 0.08 8.87 0.74
N PRO A 102 -0.99 8.72 1.56
CA PRO A 102 -1.76 9.87 2.03
C PRO A 102 -0.90 10.79 2.90
N GLU A 103 -1.37 12.00 3.18
CA GLU A 103 -0.70 12.88 4.16
C GLU A 103 -0.83 12.30 5.58
N PHE A 104 -1.93 11.61 5.90
CA PHE A 104 -2.19 11.01 7.20
C PHE A 104 -2.74 9.58 7.13
N GLN A 105 -2.31 8.70 8.05
CA GLN A 105 -2.72 7.28 8.11
C GLN A 105 -3.92 6.99 9.02
N MET A 106 -4.24 7.88 9.96
CA MET A 106 -5.49 7.98 10.74
C MET A 106 -5.44 9.22 11.63
#